data_AF-A0A4Q7UZH4-F1
#
_entry.id   AF-A0A4Q7UZH4-F1
#
_cell.length_a   1.000
_cell.length_b   1.000
_cell.length_c   1.000
_cell.angle_alpha   90.00
_cell.angle_beta   90.00
_cell.angle_gamma   90.00
#
_symmetry.space_group_name_H-M   'P 1'
#
loop_
_entity.id
_entity.type
_entity.pdbx_description
1 polymer ?
#
loop_
_entity_poly.entity_id
_entity_poly.type
_entity_poly.pdbx_seq_one_letter_code
_entity_poly.pdbx_strand_id
1 'polypeptide(L)'
;MTDEFNLRALIREVAESSTTPDPVQLADEVARRIGPKQRAEALAQALPIVVRNVVSLTRSPITPDGHTRSERHDRPAARGSSKVAGIRDTWRRMLRDRIAVGPDQSDWKFLGECTVSDLEYAATIREEHARQNAARAVQFRELAERMQRNGVGTVADLPAHDLDDALGRAA
;
A
#
# COMPACT_ATOMS: atom_id res chain seq x y z
N MET A 1 -11.83 35.58 -1.71
CA MET A 1 -11.92 34.13 -1.48
C MET A 1 -11.05 33.49 -2.54
N THR A 2 -9.83 33.08 -2.17
CA THR A 2 -9.00 32.25 -3.04
C THR A 2 -9.54 30.84 -2.94
N ASP A 3 -10.03 30.28 -4.06
CA ASP A 3 -10.37 28.86 -4.12
C ASP A 3 -9.16 28.04 -3.66
N GLU A 4 -9.34 27.28 -2.59
CA GLU A 4 -8.33 26.39 -2.04
C GLU A 4 -8.07 25.26 -3.04
N PHE A 5 -6.83 25.09 -3.47
CA PHE A 5 -6.50 24.11 -4.50
C PHE A 5 -6.50 22.70 -3.89
N ASN A 6 -7.28 21.78 -4.45
CA ASN A 6 -7.36 20.39 -3.97
C ASN A 6 -6.83 19.41 -5.02
N LEU A 7 -5.63 18.87 -4.78
CA LEU A 7 -4.98 17.93 -5.70
C LEU A 7 -5.79 16.64 -5.88
N ARG A 8 -6.47 16.16 -4.82
CA ARG A 8 -7.26 14.92 -4.91
C ARG A 8 -8.48 15.08 -5.80
N ALA A 9 -9.13 16.24 -5.74
CA ALA A 9 -10.26 16.55 -6.61
C ALA A 9 -9.80 16.56 -8.08
N LEU A 10 -8.68 17.21 -8.37
CA LEU A 10 -8.09 17.23 -9.71
C LEU A 10 -7.69 15.82 -10.21
N ILE A 11 -7.05 15.00 -9.37
CA ILE A 11 -6.70 13.63 -9.73
C ILE A 11 -7.96 12.82 -10.07
N ARG A 12 -9.03 12.97 -9.29
CA ARG A 12 -10.30 12.27 -9.55
C ARG A 12 -10.91 12.72 -10.87
N GLU A 13 -10.98 14.02 -11.12
CA GLU A 13 -11.50 14.56 -12.38
C GLU A 13 -10.72 14.04 -13.60
N VAL A 14 -9.38 13.99 -13.51
CA VAL A 14 -8.54 13.41 -14.56
C VAL A 14 -8.82 11.91 -14.72
N ALA A 15 -8.89 11.15 -13.62
CA ALA A 15 -9.16 9.72 -13.68
C ALA A 15 -10.55 9.39 -14.27
N GLU A 16 -11.55 10.24 -14.03
CA GLU A 16 -12.91 10.08 -14.58
C GLU A 16 -13.01 10.49 -16.04
N SER A 17 -12.21 11.47 -16.49
CA SER A 17 -12.23 11.98 -17.86
C SER A 17 -11.25 11.28 -18.82
N SER A 18 -10.24 10.59 -18.28
CA SER A 18 -9.21 9.94 -19.08
C SER A 18 -9.59 8.51 -19.48
N THR A 19 -9.22 8.12 -20.71
CA THR A 19 -9.47 6.75 -21.22
C THR A 19 -8.32 5.79 -20.92
N THR A 20 -7.20 6.29 -20.36
CA THR A 20 -6.03 5.46 -20.05
C THR A 20 -6.10 4.95 -18.62
N PRO A 21 -5.92 3.64 -18.39
CA PRO A 21 -5.79 3.11 -17.04
C PRO A 21 -4.36 3.25 -16.49
N ASP A 22 -3.40 3.72 -17.31
CA ASP A 22 -1.99 3.81 -16.93
C ASP A 22 -1.74 4.97 -15.95
N PRO A 23 -1.29 4.68 -14.69
CA PRO A 23 -1.03 5.70 -13.69
C PRO A 23 0.01 6.75 -14.11
N VAL A 24 0.99 6.39 -14.96
CA VAL A 24 2.03 7.32 -15.40
C VAL A 24 1.42 8.38 -16.32
N GLN A 25 0.60 7.95 -17.27
CA GLN A 25 -0.08 8.86 -18.19
C GLN A 25 -1.09 9.76 -17.47
N LEU A 26 -1.82 9.21 -16.49
CA LEU A 26 -2.70 10.00 -15.62
C LEU A 26 -1.92 11.06 -14.82
N ALA A 27 -0.74 10.72 -14.29
CA ALA A 27 0.11 11.65 -13.57
C ALA A 27 0.62 12.80 -14.48
N ASP A 28 0.99 12.50 -15.73
CA ASP A 28 1.39 13.52 -16.71
C ASP A 28 0.23 14.44 -17.10
N GLU A 29 -0.99 13.91 -17.20
CA GLU A 29 -2.19 14.71 -17.42
C GLU A 29 -2.50 15.63 -16.24
N VAL A 30 -2.45 15.11 -15.01
CA VAL A 30 -2.58 15.93 -13.79
C VAL A 30 -1.51 17.02 -13.74
N ALA A 31 -0.25 16.67 -14.01
CA ALA A 31 0.87 17.62 -13.99
C ALA A 31 0.69 18.77 -15.01
N ARG A 32 0.11 18.50 -16.18
CA ARG A 32 -0.24 19.51 -17.19
C ARG A 32 -1.35 20.45 -16.73
N ARG A 33 -2.30 19.98 -15.92
CA ARG A 33 -3.41 20.79 -15.40
C ARG A 33 -3.03 21.63 -14.16
N ILE A 34 -1.96 21.29 -13.45
CA ILE A 34 -1.47 22.06 -12.29
C ILE A 34 -0.78 23.35 -12.76
N GLY A 35 -1.41 24.50 -12.46
CA GLY A 35 -0.84 25.81 -12.77
C GLY A 35 0.44 26.10 -11.97
N PRO A 36 1.34 26.99 -12.45
CA PRO A 36 2.61 27.29 -11.76
C PRO A 36 2.44 27.73 -10.30
N LYS A 37 1.38 28.48 -9.99
CA LYS A 37 1.07 28.97 -8.64
C LYS A 37 0.59 27.87 -7.68
N GLN A 38 0.04 26.77 -8.21
CA GLN A 38 -0.52 25.66 -7.44
C GLN A 38 0.50 24.56 -7.17
N ARG A 39 1.67 24.58 -7.84
CA ARG A 39 2.68 23.51 -7.74
C ARG A 39 3.18 23.26 -6.32
N ALA A 40 3.42 24.32 -5.56
CA ALA A 40 3.91 24.21 -4.19
C ALA A 40 2.87 23.52 -3.29
N GLU A 41 1.59 23.88 -3.45
CA GLU A 41 0.48 23.31 -2.72
C GLU A 41 0.19 21.86 -3.13
N ALA A 42 0.21 21.58 -4.43
CA ALA A 42 0.13 20.22 -4.96
C ALA A 42 1.24 19.32 -4.39
N LEU A 43 2.47 19.82 -4.35
CA LEU A 43 3.59 19.09 -3.77
C LEU A 43 3.38 18.87 -2.27
N ALA A 44 2.94 19.88 -1.52
CA ALA A 44 2.65 19.76 -0.09
C ALA A 44 1.57 18.69 0.20
N GLN A 45 0.59 18.54 -0.68
CA GLN A 45 -0.45 17.50 -0.56
C GLN A 45 0.04 16.10 -0.98
N ALA A 46 0.89 16.00 -2.01
CA ALA A 46 1.37 14.71 -2.54
C ALA A 46 2.54 14.11 -1.74
N LEU A 47 3.47 14.95 -1.29
CA LEU A 47 4.74 14.52 -0.73
C LEU A 47 4.60 13.63 0.52
N PRO A 48 3.66 13.87 1.45
CA PRO A 48 3.46 12.98 2.61
C PRO A 48 3.14 11.54 2.20
N ILE A 49 2.36 11.35 1.13
CA ILE A 49 1.99 10.02 0.60
C ILE A 49 3.23 9.35 -0.01
N VAL A 50 3.99 10.09 -0.82
CA VAL A 50 5.22 9.57 -1.45
C VAL A 50 6.24 9.18 -0.39
N VAL A 51 6.49 10.04 0.60
CA VAL A 51 7.43 9.76 1.69
C VAL A 51 6.98 8.53 2.48
N ARG A 52 5.68 8.42 2.81
CA ARG A 52 5.13 7.24 3.49
C ARG A 52 5.35 5.96 2.68
N ASN A 53 5.13 6.00 1.36
CA ASN A 53 5.31 4.85 0.48
C ASN A 53 6.79 4.44 0.40
N VAL A 54 7.71 5.39 0.19
CA VAL A 54 9.16 5.10 0.13
C VAL A 54 9.65 4.52 1.45
N VAL A 55 9.28 5.14 2.58
CA VAL A 55 9.60 4.64 3.92
C VAL A 55 9.03 3.24 4.14
N SER A 56 7.85 2.93 3.60
CA SER A 56 7.24 1.59 3.74
C SER A 56 7.93 0.55 2.85
N LEU A 57 8.30 0.88 1.63
CA LEU A 57 9.00 -0.04 0.71
C LEU A 57 10.38 -0.44 1.24
N THR A 58 11.10 0.50 1.87
CA THR A 58 12.40 0.20 2.50
C THR A 58 12.31 -0.77 3.68
N ARG A 59 11.10 -1.06 4.20
CA ARG A 59 10.86 -1.96 5.35
C ARG A 59 10.50 -3.39 5.00
N SER A 60 10.31 -3.72 3.72
CA SER A 60 10.03 -5.10 3.29
C SER A 60 11.29 -5.77 2.75
N PRO A 61 12.15 -6.38 3.59
CA PRO A 61 13.24 -7.23 3.12
C PRO A 61 12.76 -8.66 2.80
N ILE A 62 11.44 -8.90 2.75
CA ILE A 62 10.90 -10.24 2.46
C ILE A 62 10.88 -10.44 0.94
N THR A 63 12.05 -10.65 0.35
CA THR A 63 12.11 -11.49 -0.84
C THR A 63 11.93 -12.95 -0.39
N PRO A 64 11.03 -13.73 -1.01
CA PRO A 64 10.91 -15.18 -0.78
C PRO A 64 12.24 -15.91 -1.02
N ASP A 65 13.09 -15.34 -1.87
CA ASP A 65 14.44 -15.78 -2.09
C ASP A 65 15.37 -15.12 -1.06
N GLY A 66 15.70 -15.88 -0.02
CA GLY A 66 16.65 -15.54 1.04
C GLY A 66 18.11 -15.43 0.57
N HIS A 67 18.34 -14.80 -0.58
CA HIS A 67 19.64 -14.60 -1.19
C HIS A 67 19.83 -13.15 -1.63
N THR A 68 19.67 -12.19 -0.70
CA THR A 68 20.52 -11.00 -0.80
C THR A 68 21.95 -11.47 -0.55
N ARG A 69 22.66 -11.76 -1.65
CA ARG A 69 24.09 -12.00 -1.70
C ARG A 69 24.76 -10.74 -1.15
N SER A 70 24.84 -10.64 0.18
CA SER A 70 25.62 -9.61 0.85
C SER A 70 27.03 -9.73 0.31
N GLU A 71 27.47 -8.71 -0.41
CA GLU A 71 28.86 -8.56 -0.79
C GLU A 71 29.68 -8.73 0.48
N ARG A 72 30.44 -9.83 0.52
CA ARG A 72 31.29 -10.19 1.66
C ARG A 72 32.46 -9.21 1.66
N HIS A 73 32.31 -8.11 2.38
CA HIS A 73 33.47 -7.45 2.95
C HIS A 73 34.08 -8.38 4.00
N ASP A 74 35.37 -8.67 3.83
CA ASP A 74 36.23 -9.46 4.70
C ASP A 74 36.12 -9.01 6.18
N ARG A 75 35.13 -9.56 6.88
CA ARG A 75 35.03 -9.41 8.34
C ARG A 75 35.71 -10.61 9.00
N PRO A 76 36.66 -10.38 9.92
CA PRO A 76 37.37 -11.45 10.60
C PRO A 76 36.37 -12.37 11.31
N ALA A 77 36.61 -13.68 11.21
CA ALA A 77 35.71 -14.73 11.68
C ALA A 77 35.36 -14.57 13.17
N ALA A 78 34.18 -14.02 13.46
CA ALA A 78 33.61 -14.06 14.79
C ALA A 78 33.26 -15.51 15.15
N ARG A 79 33.63 -15.95 16.37
CA ARG A 79 33.38 -17.29 16.95
C ARG A 79 31.88 -17.58 17.21
N GLY A 80 31.00 -17.40 16.22
CA GLY A 80 29.57 -17.64 16.35
C GLY A 80 28.92 -18.04 15.03
N SER A 81 27.77 -18.72 15.12
CA SER A 81 26.98 -19.10 13.94
C SER A 81 26.53 -17.85 13.17
N SER A 82 26.94 -17.75 11.90
CA SER A 82 26.57 -16.65 10.99
C SER A 82 25.05 -16.49 10.87
N LYS A 83 24.30 -17.61 10.95
CA LYS A 83 22.84 -17.62 11.00
C LYS A 83 22.30 -16.88 12.22
N VAL A 84 22.84 -17.16 13.41
CA VAL A 84 22.43 -16.49 14.66
C VAL A 84 22.77 -15.01 14.62
N ALA A 85 23.93 -14.64 14.07
CA ALA A 85 24.30 -13.24 13.86
C ALA A 85 23.31 -12.53 12.91
N GLY A 86 22.92 -13.18 11.81
CA GLY A 86 21.91 -12.68 10.88
C GLY A 86 20.55 -12.48 11.54
N ILE A 87 20.06 -13.46 12.29
CA ILE A 87 18.79 -13.36 13.03
C ILE A 87 18.79 -12.17 14.00
N ARG A 88 19.86 -12.01 14.78
CA ARG A 88 20.00 -10.89 15.73
C ARG A 88 20.02 -9.55 15.02
N ASP A 89 20.70 -9.46 13.87
CA ASP A 89 20.76 -8.24 13.08
C ASP A 89 19.38 -7.89 12.49
N THR A 90 18.65 -8.88 11.96
CA THR A 90 17.26 -8.71 11.51
C THR A 90 16.38 -8.19 12.63
N TRP A 91 16.43 -8.78 13.83
CA TRP A 91 15.65 -8.30 14.98
C TRP A 91 15.97 -6.84 15.34
N ARG A 92 17.26 -6.47 15.37
CA ARG A 92 17.66 -5.07 15.63
C ARG A 92 17.19 -4.11 14.55
N ARG A 93 17.11 -4.55 13.30
CA ARG A 93 16.52 -3.74 12.21
C ARG A 93 15.02 -3.57 12.44
N MET A 94 14.30 -4.65 12.77
CA MET A 94 12.85 -4.61 13.01
C MET A 94 12.46 -3.65 14.15
N LEU A 95 13.28 -3.53 15.20
CA LEU A 95 13.02 -2.56 16.28
C LEU A 95 12.98 -1.10 15.81
N ARG A 96 13.55 -0.79 14.64
CA ARG A 96 13.53 0.55 14.01
C ARG A 96 12.41 0.70 12.97
N ASP A 97 11.54 -0.30 12.82
CA ASP A 97 10.35 -0.17 11.98
C ASP A 97 9.33 0.71 12.69
N ARG A 98 8.69 1.64 11.97
CA ARG A 98 7.58 2.42 12.56
C ARG A 98 6.26 1.68 12.41
N ILE A 99 5.48 1.61 13.47
CA ILE A 99 4.13 1.06 13.44
C ILE A 99 3.12 2.16 13.80
N ALA A 100 1.91 2.06 13.25
CA ALA A 100 0.81 2.93 13.63
C ALA A 100 0.24 2.42 14.95
N VAL A 101 0.11 3.29 15.95
CA VAL A 101 -0.24 2.93 17.33
C VAL A 101 -1.51 3.60 17.85
N GLY A 102 -2.17 4.41 17.02
CA GLY A 102 -3.38 5.13 17.39
C GLY A 102 -4.31 5.37 16.21
N PRO A 103 -5.54 5.84 16.49
CA PRO A 103 -6.56 6.11 15.47
C PRO A 103 -6.18 7.25 14.52
N ASP A 104 -5.30 8.14 14.95
CA ASP A 104 -4.85 9.28 14.16
C ASP A 104 -3.72 8.89 13.21
N GLN A 105 -3.76 9.43 11.98
CA GLN A 105 -2.76 9.12 10.94
C GLN A 105 -1.34 9.60 11.28
N SER A 106 -1.19 10.44 12.31
CA SER A 106 0.07 10.97 12.81
C SER A 106 0.76 10.10 13.86
N ASP A 107 0.06 9.12 14.45
CA ASP A 107 0.57 8.38 15.60
C ASP A 107 1.40 7.17 15.18
N TRP A 108 2.68 7.44 14.97
CA TRP A 108 3.69 6.44 14.61
C TRP A 108 4.78 6.37 15.67
N LYS A 109 5.11 5.15 16.12
CA LYS A 109 6.24 4.88 17.01
C LYS A 109 7.18 3.87 16.38
N PHE A 110 8.45 3.85 16.79
CA PHE A 110 9.32 2.73 16.47
C PHE A 110 8.90 1.48 17.25
N LEU A 111 9.03 0.29 16.66
CA LEU A 111 8.65 -0.97 17.30
C LEU A 111 9.33 -1.16 18.66
N GLY A 112 10.60 -0.75 18.79
CA GLY A 112 11.33 -0.80 20.04
C GLY A 112 10.84 0.17 21.14
N GLU A 113 9.98 1.14 20.79
CA GLU A 113 9.38 2.12 21.71
C GLU A 113 7.92 1.82 22.03
N CYS A 114 7.36 0.73 21.46
CA CYS A 114 5.95 0.40 21.60
C CYS A 114 5.66 -0.24 22.97
N THR A 115 4.57 0.19 23.59
CA THR A 115 4.00 -0.44 24.78
C THR A 115 3.14 -1.64 24.40
N VAL A 116 2.63 -2.38 25.41
CA VAL A 116 1.66 -3.47 25.18
C VAL A 116 0.40 -2.95 24.49
N SER A 117 -0.16 -1.82 24.95
CA SER A 117 -1.35 -1.23 24.35
C SER A 117 -1.14 -0.80 22.89
N ASP A 118 0.05 -0.28 22.56
CA ASP A 118 0.41 0.07 21.18
C ASP A 118 0.39 -1.17 20.27
N LEU A 119 0.90 -2.29 20.76
CA LEU A 119 0.95 -3.55 20.02
C LEU A 119 -0.43 -4.21 19.89
N GLU A 120 -1.26 -4.14 20.93
CA GLU A 120 -2.65 -4.61 20.89
C GLU A 120 -3.48 -3.84 19.85
N TYR A 121 -3.36 -2.51 19.83
CA TYR A 121 -3.99 -1.69 18.79
C TYR A 121 -3.52 -2.07 17.39
N ALA A 122 -2.20 -2.17 17.19
CA ALA A 122 -1.64 -2.56 15.90
C ALA A 122 -2.13 -3.97 15.47
N ALA A 123 -2.28 -4.91 16.40
CA ALA A 123 -2.83 -6.23 16.13
C ALA A 123 -4.29 -6.15 15.64
N THR A 124 -5.16 -5.39 16.33
CA THR A 124 -6.56 -5.20 15.91
C THR A 124 -6.66 -4.63 14.49
N ILE A 125 -5.84 -3.65 14.13
CA ILE A 125 -5.82 -3.10 12.76
C ILE A 125 -5.39 -4.16 11.74
N ARG A 126 -4.42 -5.00 12.07
CA ARG A 126 -3.96 -6.08 11.18
C ARG A 126 -5.01 -7.17 11.00
N GLU A 127 -5.71 -7.53 12.07
CA GLU A 127 -6.84 -8.48 12.04
C GLU A 127 -7.97 -7.94 11.16
N GLU A 128 -8.30 -6.66 11.29
CA GLU A 128 -9.29 -6.00 10.46
C GLU A 128 -8.90 -6.01 8.97
N HIS A 129 -7.64 -5.65 8.64
CA HIS A 129 -7.14 -5.77 7.26
C HIS A 129 -7.17 -7.22 6.76
N ALA A 130 -6.82 -8.19 7.59
CA ALA A 130 -6.89 -9.61 7.21
C ALA A 130 -8.33 -10.04 6.90
N ARG A 131 -9.30 -9.59 7.71
CA ARG A 131 -10.74 -9.83 7.49
C ARG A 131 -11.22 -9.21 6.18
N GLN A 132 -10.85 -7.96 5.90
CA GLN A 132 -11.20 -7.28 4.65
C GLN A 132 -10.59 -7.99 3.42
N ASN A 133 -9.31 -8.37 3.49
CA ASN A 133 -8.64 -9.11 2.42
C ASN A 133 -9.29 -10.48 2.18
N ALA A 134 -9.66 -11.20 3.25
CA ALA A 134 -10.36 -12.48 3.16
C ALA A 134 -11.74 -12.30 2.48
N ALA A 135 -12.50 -11.28 2.87
CA ALA A 135 -13.78 -10.96 2.23
C ALA A 135 -13.61 -10.62 0.73
N ARG A 136 -12.58 -9.83 0.38
CA ARG A 136 -12.28 -9.50 -1.02
C ARG A 136 -11.90 -10.73 -1.84
N ALA A 137 -11.18 -11.68 -1.24
CA ALA A 137 -10.85 -12.96 -1.88
C ALA A 137 -12.07 -13.85 -2.10
N VAL A 138 -13.11 -13.75 -1.27
CA VAL A 138 -14.42 -14.41 -1.53
C VAL A 138 -15.07 -13.78 -2.77
N GLN A 139 -15.20 -12.45 -2.81
CA GLN A 139 -15.79 -11.74 -3.95
C GLN A 139 -15.09 -12.08 -5.28
N PHE A 140 -13.77 -12.17 -5.30
CA PHE A 140 -13.03 -12.54 -6.51
C PHE A 140 -13.29 -13.99 -6.95
N ARG A 141 -13.49 -14.92 -6.01
CA ARG A 141 -13.85 -16.30 -6.35
C ARG A 141 -15.26 -16.37 -6.94
N GLU A 142 -16.23 -15.69 -6.35
CA GLU A 142 -17.60 -15.61 -6.88
C GLU A 142 -17.64 -14.99 -8.28
N LEU A 143 -16.85 -13.94 -8.52
CA LEU A 143 -16.73 -13.31 -9.82
C LEU A 143 -16.13 -14.28 -10.86
N ALA A 144 -15.09 -15.01 -10.50
CA ALA A 144 -14.48 -16.02 -11.37
C ALA A 144 -15.47 -17.15 -11.71
N GLU A 145 -16.27 -17.61 -10.76
CA GLU A 145 -17.33 -18.61 -11.00
C GLU A 145 -18.40 -18.08 -11.95
N ARG A 146 -18.81 -16.81 -11.84
CA ARG A 146 -19.74 -16.17 -12.79
C ARG A 146 -19.15 -16.07 -14.18
N MET A 147 -17.87 -15.69 -14.30
CA MET A 147 -17.18 -15.65 -15.60
C MET A 147 -17.16 -17.03 -16.26
N GLN A 148 -16.85 -18.07 -15.50
CA GLN A 148 -16.86 -19.46 -15.99
C GLN A 148 -18.25 -19.90 -16.44
N ARG A 149 -19.31 -19.59 -15.66
CA ARG A 149 -20.69 -19.92 -16.02
C ARG A 149 -21.16 -19.24 -17.31
N ASN A 150 -20.74 -18.00 -17.53
CA ASN A 150 -21.08 -17.23 -18.73
C ASN A 150 -20.12 -17.47 -19.92
N GLY A 151 -19.04 -18.23 -19.72
CA GLY A 151 -18.05 -18.50 -20.77
C GLY A 151 -17.29 -17.25 -21.24
N VAL A 152 -17.13 -16.24 -20.38
CA VAL A 152 -16.49 -14.97 -20.73
C VAL A 152 -15.01 -14.94 -20.30
N GLY A 153 -14.18 -14.28 -21.10
CA GLY A 153 -12.74 -14.16 -20.85
C GLY A 153 -12.37 -13.04 -19.89
N THR A 154 -13.20 -12.00 -19.79
CA THR A 154 -12.95 -10.85 -18.91
C THR A 154 -14.17 -10.49 -18.08
N VAL A 155 -13.95 -9.81 -16.94
CA VAL A 155 -15.02 -9.30 -16.08
C VAL A 155 -15.90 -8.28 -16.82
N ALA A 156 -15.32 -7.52 -17.76
CA ALA A 156 -16.04 -6.51 -18.52
C ALA A 156 -17.09 -7.11 -19.47
N ASP A 157 -16.93 -8.38 -19.84
CA ASP A 157 -17.85 -9.10 -20.70
C ASP A 157 -19.02 -9.76 -19.92
N LEU A 158 -19.00 -9.71 -18.58
CA LEU A 158 -20.11 -10.24 -17.78
C LEU A 158 -21.39 -9.40 -17.98
N PRO A 159 -22.57 -10.04 -18.00
CA PRO A 159 -23.83 -9.32 -17.98
C PRO A 159 -23.93 -8.35 -16.79
N ALA A 160 -24.51 -7.17 -16.99
CA ALA A 160 -24.61 -6.15 -15.94
C ALA A 160 -25.29 -6.66 -14.66
N HIS A 161 -26.33 -7.47 -14.79
CA HIS A 161 -27.02 -8.07 -13.64
C HIS A 161 -26.10 -8.98 -12.80
N ASP A 162 -25.17 -9.70 -13.44
CA ASP A 162 -24.20 -10.55 -12.74
C ASP A 162 -23.13 -9.73 -12.00
N LEU A 163 -22.79 -8.55 -12.52
CA LEU A 163 -21.85 -7.63 -11.89
C LEU A 163 -22.45 -6.93 -10.67
N ASP A 164 -23.70 -6.47 -10.77
CA ASP A 164 -24.37 -5.75 -9.68
C ASP A 164 -24.55 -6.64 -8.45
N ASP A 165 -24.92 -7.91 -8.66
CA ASP A 165 -25.03 -8.91 -7.60
C ASP A 165 -23.67 -9.24 -6.97
N ALA A 166 -22.59 -9.35 -7.77
CA ALA A 166 -21.25 -9.71 -7.28
C ALA A 166 -20.53 -8.55 -6.57
N LEU A 167 -20.80 -7.32 -6.98
CA LEU A 167 -20.18 -6.11 -6.43
C LEU A 167 -21.01 -5.47 -5.31
N GLY A 168 -22.16 -6.05 -4.97
CA GLY A 168 -23.00 -5.60 -3.88
C GLY A 168 -23.64 -4.23 -4.12
N ARG A 169 -23.93 -3.88 -5.38
CA ARG A 169 -24.70 -2.66 -5.73
C ARG A 169 -26.23 -2.88 -5.73
N ALA A 170 -26.69 -4.02 -5.23
CA ALA A 170 -28.10 -4.28 -4.98
C ALA A 170 -28.42 -4.22 -3.47
N ALA A 171 -28.31 -3.01 -2.89
CA ALA A 171 -29.11 -2.51 -1.76
C ALA A 171 -28.84 -1.00 -1.55
#